data_AF-A0A371PC01-F1
#
_entry.id   AF-A0A371PC01-F1
#
_cell.length_a   1.000
_cell.length_b   1.000
_cell.length_c   1.000
_cell.angle_alpha   90.00
_cell.angle_beta   90.00
_cell.angle_gamma   90.00
#
_symmetry.space_group_name_H-M   'P 1'
#
loop_
_entity.id
_entity.type
_entity.pdbx_description
1 polymer ?
#
loop_
_entity_poly.entity_id
_entity_poly.type
_entity_poly.pdbx_seq_one_letter_code
_entity_poly.pdbx_strand_id
1 'polypeptide(L)'
;MPLDGVDRWAELALDELTDLPGVSRVGVAVVEGGGRRLLFTASDRQRGDTHEWCHLDAFATAPLNDAIASGGLVADALSGLDARYPDFVAAQRDTPHVALAVVPLAAEVPAMGGLVLYYSCPQPFDGSQRDDLRQTGVRLEQALRTALQPSGTPPRALSRPAPGTLVAEHDMPPDPSAVGEARRFLRSTLDGWSIAPGTTDQAVLCLSELATNALIHTGGGCHVRVELHDGVLTTRVHDNGGTVEPRVRAADDSLHGNGHGLRLVDALVDSWGRETHAHSAAVWFALAVG
;
A
#
# COMPACT_ATOMS: atom_id res chain seq x y z
N MET A 1 10.13 -9.74 -0.69
CA MET A 1 11.09 -9.03 0.17
C MET A 1 10.81 -7.55 0.04
N PRO A 2 10.86 -6.77 1.12
CA PRO A 2 10.78 -5.32 1.03
C PRO A 2 11.85 -4.83 0.05
N LEU A 3 11.50 -3.82 -0.75
CA LEU A 3 12.45 -3.12 -1.60
C LEU A 3 13.53 -2.50 -0.68
N ASP A 4 14.81 -2.53 -1.05
CA ASP A 4 15.94 -2.01 -0.23
C ASP A 4 15.69 -0.63 0.41
N GLY A 5 14.84 0.21 -0.21
CA GLY A 5 14.43 1.51 0.34
C GLY A 5 13.55 1.41 1.60
N VAL A 6 12.66 0.42 1.69
CA VAL A 6 11.75 0.23 2.84
C VAL A 6 12.52 -0.25 4.07
N ASP A 7 13.52 -1.10 3.89
CA ASP A 7 14.38 -1.57 4.98
C ASP A 7 15.16 -0.40 5.59
N ARG A 8 15.81 0.41 4.75
CA ARG A 8 16.53 1.61 5.20
C ARG A 8 15.61 2.64 5.83
N TRP A 9 14.39 2.80 5.33
CA TRP A 9 13.41 3.68 5.95
C TRP A 9 13.00 3.16 7.34
N ALA A 10 12.73 1.86 7.46
CA ALA A 10 12.33 1.24 8.72
C ALA A 10 13.43 1.36 9.77
N GLU A 11 14.69 1.16 9.40
CA GLU A 11 15.87 1.40 10.25
C GLU A 11 15.87 2.82 10.83
N LEU A 12 15.82 3.84 9.96
CA LEU A 12 15.85 5.24 10.37
C LEU A 12 14.63 5.61 11.24
N ALA A 13 13.46 5.07 10.91
CA ALA A 13 12.25 5.30 11.69
C ALA A 13 12.34 4.67 13.08
N LEU A 14 12.83 3.43 13.19
CA LEU A 14 12.99 2.75 14.48
C LEU A 14 14.00 3.48 15.36
N ASP A 15 15.14 3.91 14.81
CA ASP A 15 16.16 4.68 15.56
C ASP A 15 15.57 5.99 16.09
N GLU A 16 14.94 6.78 15.21
CA GLU A 16 14.36 8.07 15.58
C GLU A 16 13.27 7.95 16.65
N LEU A 17 12.37 6.96 16.50
CA LEU A 17 11.27 6.77 17.45
C LEU A 17 11.77 6.23 18.80
N THR A 18 12.89 5.50 18.82
CA THR A 18 13.50 5.01 20.06
C THR A 18 14.07 6.16 20.89
N ASP A 19 14.51 7.24 20.26
CA ASP A 19 15.04 8.44 20.93
C ASP A 19 13.94 9.33 21.55
N LEU A 20 12.66 9.04 21.28
CA LEU A 20 11.56 9.81 21.87
C LEU A 20 11.46 9.60 23.40
N PRO A 21 11.18 10.66 24.18
CA PRO A 21 11.13 10.56 25.64
C PRO A 21 10.14 9.50 26.15
N GLY A 22 10.63 8.59 26.99
CA GLY A 22 9.83 7.55 27.64
C GLY A 22 9.50 6.34 26.77
N VAL A 23 9.87 6.36 25.49
CA VAL A 23 9.72 5.21 24.61
C VAL A 23 10.73 4.13 25.01
N SER A 24 10.25 2.90 25.08
CA SER A 24 11.01 1.72 25.51
C SER A 24 11.13 0.66 24.43
N ARG A 25 10.19 0.66 23.48
CA ARG A 25 10.16 -0.26 22.34
C ARG A 25 9.32 0.36 21.24
N VAL A 26 9.75 0.18 19.99
CA VAL A 26 9.03 0.67 18.82
C VAL A 26 8.84 -0.44 17.80
N GLY A 27 7.76 -0.35 17.05
CA GLY A 27 7.48 -1.20 15.91
C GLY A 27 6.96 -0.36 14.75
N VAL A 28 7.28 -0.78 13.54
CA VAL A 28 6.75 -0.19 12.32
C VAL A 28 6.05 -1.29 11.54
N ALA A 29 4.86 -0.96 11.04
CA ALA A 29 4.10 -1.79 10.12
C ALA A 29 3.89 -1.04 8.82
N VAL A 30 4.11 -1.74 7.70
CA VAL A 30 3.81 -1.26 6.35
C VAL A 30 2.73 -2.15 5.76
N VAL A 31 1.74 -1.51 5.14
CA VAL A 31 0.68 -2.20 4.42
C VAL A 31 1.27 -2.84 3.16
N GLU A 32 1.04 -4.14 3.02
CA GLU A 32 1.35 -4.92 1.83
C GLU A 32 0.05 -5.53 1.28
N GLY A 33 0.04 -5.84 -0.01
CA GLY A 33 -1.07 -6.59 -0.60
C GLY A 33 -2.39 -5.81 -0.55
N GLY A 34 -2.37 -4.54 -0.95
CA GLY A 34 -3.59 -3.74 -1.08
C GLY A 34 -4.37 -3.49 0.21
N GLY A 35 -3.73 -3.52 1.38
CA GLY A 35 -4.40 -3.33 2.69
C GLY A 35 -4.59 -4.60 3.52
N ARG A 36 -4.17 -5.77 3.02
CA ARG A 36 -4.59 -7.07 3.58
C ARG A 36 -3.57 -7.73 4.49
N ARG A 37 -2.32 -7.30 4.42
CA ARG A 37 -1.22 -7.80 5.25
C ARG A 37 -0.44 -6.62 5.79
N LEU A 38 0.09 -6.79 7.00
CA LEU A 38 1.04 -5.85 7.54
C LEU A 38 2.39 -6.54 7.62
N LEU A 39 3.38 -5.98 6.94
CA LEU A 39 4.78 -6.30 7.19
C LEU A 39 5.19 -5.52 8.43
N PHE A 40 5.59 -6.22 9.49
CA PHE A 40 5.95 -5.63 10.77
C PHE A 40 7.39 -5.95 11.17
N THR A 41 8.10 -4.94 11.69
CA THR A 41 9.40 -5.07 12.32
C THR A 41 9.49 -4.17 13.57
N ALA A 42 10.43 -4.44 14.46
CA ALA A 42 10.55 -3.78 15.77
C ALA A 42 12.00 -3.56 16.20
N SER A 43 12.24 -2.58 17.08
CA SER A 43 13.59 -2.15 17.49
C SER A 43 14.37 -3.16 18.30
N ASP A 44 13.71 -4.12 18.95
CA ASP A 44 14.35 -5.19 19.73
C ASP A 44 14.86 -6.35 18.87
N ARG A 45 14.58 -6.32 17.56
CA ARG A 45 15.06 -7.31 16.60
C ARG A 45 16.34 -6.81 15.92
N GLN A 46 17.51 -6.82 16.60
CA GLN A 46 18.79 -6.84 15.87
C GLN A 46 20.05 -7.27 16.65
N ARG A 47 20.64 -8.40 16.20
CA ARG A 47 22.08 -8.62 15.99
C ARG A 47 22.29 -9.97 15.29
N GLY A 48 22.50 -9.98 13.97
CA GLY A 48 22.97 -11.19 13.29
C GLY A 48 22.76 -11.25 11.77
N ASP A 49 21.54 -11.05 11.29
CA ASP A 49 21.18 -11.11 9.87
C ASP A 49 20.06 -10.08 9.60
N THR A 50 20.00 -9.59 8.36
CA THR A 50 18.96 -8.71 7.76
C THR A 50 17.62 -8.64 8.51
N HIS A 51 17.10 -7.43 8.76
CA HIS A 51 15.84 -7.17 9.47
C HIS A 51 14.72 -8.17 9.11
N GLU A 52 14.34 -9.02 10.07
CA GLU A 52 13.33 -10.06 9.86
C GLU A 52 11.93 -9.44 9.99
N TRP A 53 11.35 -9.08 8.85
CA TRP A 53 9.95 -8.71 8.74
C TRP A 53 9.06 -9.92 9.00
N CYS A 54 8.03 -9.73 9.83
CA CYS A 54 7.00 -10.75 10.03
C CYS A 54 5.65 -10.24 9.52
N HIS A 55 4.83 -11.16 9.01
CA HIS A 55 3.49 -10.84 8.55
C HIS A 55 2.53 -10.86 9.75
N LEU A 56 1.81 -9.76 9.95
CA LEU A 56 0.69 -9.70 10.88
C LEU A 56 -0.63 -9.79 10.11
N ASP A 57 -1.62 -10.43 10.73
CA ASP A 57 -2.98 -10.45 10.23
C ASP A 57 -3.65 -9.09 10.51
N ALA A 58 -3.96 -8.35 9.44
CA ALA A 58 -4.61 -7.04 9.51
C ALA A 58 -6.05 -7.12 10.05
N PHE A 59 -6.64 -8.31 10.15
CA PHE A 59 -8.01 -8.51 10.64
C PHE A 59 -8.09 -8.85 12.13
N ALA A 60 -6.95 -9.01 12.82
CA ALA A 60 -6.95 -9.22 14.27
C ALA A 60 -7.44 -7.96 15.01
N THR A 61 -8.18 -8.12 16.11
CA THR A 61 -8.59 -7.00 16.95
C THR A 61 -7.39 -6.50 17.76
N ALA A 62 -6.63 -5.59 17.17
CA ALA A 62 -5.44 -4.99 17.77
C ALA A 62 -5.45 -3.47 17.58
N PRO A 63 -4.85 -2.70 18.52
CA PRO A 63 -4.71 -1.25 18.39
C PRO A 63 -4.09 -0.81 17.06
N LEU A 64 -3.11 -1.57 16.55
CA LEU A 64 -2.45 -1.32 15.26
C LEU A 64 -3.43 -1.36 14.08
N ASN A 65 -4.20 -2.45 13.97
CA ASN A 65 -5.13 -2.66 12.87
C ASN A 65 -6.25 -1.61 12.87
N ASP A 66 -6.76 -1.28 14.06
CA ASP A 66 -7.79 -0.26 14.23
C ASP A 66 -7.31 1.15 13.88
N ALA A 67 -6.08 1.52 14.28
CA ALA A 67 -5.50 2.81 13.92
C ALA A 67 -5.32 2.94 12.39
N ILE A 68 -4.81 1.89 11.74
CA ILE A 68 -4.63 1.86 10.27
C ILE A 68 -5.98 1.93 9.55
N ALA A 69 -6.99 1.18 10.01
CA ALA A 69 -8.30 1.15 9.39
C ALA A 69 -9.07 2.47 9.56
N SER A 70 -8.98 3.09 10.74
CA SER A 70 -9.68 4.34 11.06
C SER A 70 -8.92 5.60 10.63
N GLY A 71 -7.61 5.49 10.39
CA GLY A 71 -6.71 6.65 10.28
C GLY A 71 -6.56 7.43 11.60
N GLY A 72 -7.06 6.89 12.71
CA GLY A 72 -7.07 7.54 14.03
C GLY A 72 -5.86 7.16 14.89
N LEU A 73 -5.31 8.15 15.60
CA LEU A 73 -4.33 7.92 16.66
C LEU A 73 -4.98 7.16 17.83
N VAL A 74 -4.41 6.01 18.20
CA VAL A 74 -4.76 5.30 19.44
C VAL A 74 -3.66 5.53 20.45
N ALA A 75 -3.91 6.32 21.49
CA ALA A 75 -2.90 6.64 22.51
C ALA A 75 -3.53 6.68 23.90
N ASP A 76 -3.13 5.74 24.76
CA ASP A 76 -3.63 5.62 26.13
C ASP A 76 -2.70 4.75 27.01
N ALA A 77 -2.93 4.79 28.32
CA ALA A 77 -2.40 3.80 29.25
C ALA A 77 -2.93 2.40 28.89
N LEU A 78 -2.13 1.35 29.09
CA LEU A 78 -2.56 -0.01 28.77
C LEU A 78 -3.82 -0.43 29.54
N SER A 79 -3.97 0.04 30.78
CA SER A 79 -5.19 -0.16 31.57
C SER A 79 -6.42 0.52 30.96
N GLY A 80 -6.25 1.65 30.25
CA GLY A 80 -7.33 2.35 29.55
C GLY A 80 -7.73 1.64 28.26
N LEU A 81 -6.80 0.90 27.63
CA LEU A 81 -7.06 0.13 26.41
C LEU A 81 -7.76 -1.21 26.65
N ASP A 82 -7.77 -1.73 27.88
CA ASP A 82 -8.28 -3.06 28.23
C ASP A 82 -9.75 -3.27 27.84
N ALA A 83 -10.58 -2.23 27.99
CA ALA A 83 -11.99 -2.28 27.62
C ALA A 83 -12.22 -2.48 26.11
N ARG A 84 -11.28 -2.03 25.28
CA ARG A 84 -11.37 -2.07 23.81
C ARG A 84 -10.54 -3.19 23.20
N TYR A 85 -9.43 -3.58 23.84
CA TYR A 85 -8.48 -4.58 23.34
C TYR A 85 -7.99 -5.52 24.46
N PRO A 86 -8.89 -6.29 25.10
CA PRO A 86 -8.57 -7.09 26.29
C PRO A 86 -7.49 -8.15 26.01
N ASP A 87 -7.56 -8.83 24.86
CA ASP A 87 -6.58 -9.86 24.49
C ASP A 87 -5.19 -9.27 24.25
N PHE A 88 -5.13 -8.08 23.63
CA PHE A 88 -3.87 -7.36 23.44
C PHE A 88 -3.26 -6.95 24.78
N VAL A 89 -4.04 -6.34 25.67
CA VAL A 89 -3.56 -5.89 26.98
C VAL A 89 -3.14 -7.08 27.85
N ALA A 90 -3.85 -8.19 27.78
CA ALA A 90 -3.46 -9.43 28.45
C ALA A 90 -2.07 -9.91 28.02
N ALA A 91 -1.76 -9.85 26.71
CA ALA A 91 -0.44 -10.22 26.18
C ALA A 91 0.70 -9.28 26.61
N GLN A 92 0.39 -8.07 27.11
CA GLN A 92 1.39 -7.11 27.59
C GLN A 92 1.67 -7.21 29.10
N ARG A 93 0.96 -8.06 29.86
CA ARG A 93 1.05 -8.10 31.34
C ARG A 93 2.45 -8.42 31.88
N ASP A 94 3.22 -9.23 31.16
CA ASP A 94 4.58 -9.63 31.55
C ASP A 94 5.67 -8.72 30.94
N THR A 95 5.28 -7.59 30.37
CA THR A 95 6.19 -6.59 29.78
C THR A 95 6.35 -5.38 30.71
N PRO A 96 7.44 -4.61 30.60
CA PRO A 96 7.64 -3.40 31.40
C PRO A 96 6.83 -2.20 30.88
N HIS A 97 5.90 -2.40 29.95
CA HIS A 97 5.17 -1.32 29.28
C HIS A 97 3.92 -0.95 30.08
N VAL A 98 3.63 0.34 30.17
CA VAL A 98 2.48 0.88 30.92
C VAL A 98 1.57 1.75 30.05
N ALA A 99 2.05 2.18 28.88
CA ALA A 99 1.29 2.98 27.93
C ALA A 99 1.68 2.62 26.48
N LEU A 100 0.75 2.88 25.56
CA LEU A 100 0.88 2.59 24.13
C LEU A 100 0.42 3.80 23.31
N ALA A 101 1.16 4.13 22.27
CA ALA A 101 0.67 4.96 21.17
C ALA A 101 0.79 4.20 19.84
N VAL A 102 -0.27 4.24 19.05
CA VAL A 102 -0.31 3.74 17.68
C VAL A 102 -0.64 4.89 16.76
N VAL A 103 0.34 5.27 15.95
CA VAL A 103 0.24 6.39 15.02
C VAL A 103 0.04 5.83 13.62
N PRO A 104 -1.10 6.09 12.95
CA PRO A 104 -1.29 5.66 11.57
C PRO A 104 -0.44 6.52 10.62
N LEU A 105 0.11 5.89 9.59
CA LEU A 105 0.73 6.53 8.44
C LEU A 105 -0.39 6.80 7.40
N ALA A 106 -1.27 7.75 7.71
CA ALA A 106 -2.52 8.03 6.99
C ALA A 106 -2.74 9.51 6.62
N ALA A 107 -1.67 10.27 6.38
CA ALA A 107 -1.69 11.61 5.80
C ALA A 107 -2.42 11.64 4.45
N GLU A 108 -2.35 10.57 3.66
CA GLU A 108 -3.20 10.34 2.49
C GLU A 108 -3.97 9.02 2.61
N VAL A 109 -5.14 8.92 1.96
CA VAL A 109 -5.97 7.71 1.99
C VAL A 109 -5.69 6.86 0.73
N PRO A 110 -5.46 5.55 0.85
CA PRO A 110 -5.47 4.74 2.09
C PRO A 110 -4.15 4.80 2.89
N ALA A 111 -4.24 4.50 4.18
CA ALA A 111 -3.08 4.45 5.09
C ALA A 111 -2.01 3.48 4.58
N MET A 112 -0.75 3.90 4.63
CA MET A 112 0.41 3.11 4.18
C MET A 112 0.95 2.15 5.25
N GLY A 113 0.48 2.29 6.50
CA GLY A 113 1.03 1.56 7.63
C GLY A 113 0.71 2.20 8.97
N GLY A 114 1.44 1.79 10.01
CA GLY A 114 1.30 2.32 11.35
C GLY A 114 2.57 2.16 12.18
N LEU A 115 2.79 3.09 13.09
CA LEU A 115 3.87 3.08 14.07
C LEU A 115 3.30 2.65 15.42
N VAL A 116 4.02 1.83 16.15
CA VAL A 116 3.65 1.36 17.49
C VAL A 116 4.73 1.76 18.46
N LEU A 117 4.39 2.55 19.47
CA LEU A 117 5.30 3.04 20.50
C LEU A 117 4.86 2.52 21.86
N TYR A 118 5.73 1.79 22.53
CA TYR A 118 5.51 1.30 23.89
C TYR A 118 6.32 2.13 24.87
N TYR A 119 5.68 2.53 25.97
CA TYR A 119 6.29 3.37 27.00
C TYR A 119 6.41 2.61 28.31
N SER A 120 7.57 2.69 28.97
CA SER A 120 7.81 2.11 30.30
C SER A 120 7.49 3.05 31.45
N CYS A 121 7.09 4.28 31.15
CA CYS A 121 6.58 5.25 32.11
C CYS A 121 5.22 5.79 31.67
N PRO A 122 4.36 6.20 32.62
CA PRO A 122 3.06 6.79 32.30
C PRO A 122 3.23 7.99 31.36
N GLN A 123 2.35 8.07 30.37
CA GLN A 123 2.32 9.17 29.40
C GLN A 123 1.09 10.04 29.63
N PRO A 124 1.21 11.37 29.54
CA PRO A 124 0.07 12.27 29.70
C PRO A 124 -0.92 12.16 28.54
N PHE A 125 -0.42 11.92 27.31
CA PHE A 125 -1.18 11.96 26.06
C PHE A 125 -2.14 13.15 25.99
N ASP A 126 -1.66 14.33 26.39
CA ASP A 126 -2.39 15.58 26.24
C ASP A 126 -2.46 16.00 24.76
N GLY A 127 -3.12 17.14 24.50
CA GLY A 127 -3.27 17.65 23.13
C GLY A 127 -1.93 17.83 22.42
N SER A 128 -0.92 18.38 23.12
CA SER A 128 0.41 18.64 22.55
C SER A 128 1.10 17.34 22.17
N GLN A 129 1.17 16.37 23.08
CA GLN A 129 1.83 15.10 22.81
C GLN A 129 1.13 14.32 21.67
N ARG A 130 -0.21 14.36 21.62
CA ARG A 130 -0.97 13.74 20.53
C ARG A 130 -0.72 14.41 19.19
N ASP A 131 -0.57 15.74 19.16
CA ASP A 131 -0.27 16.48 17.94
C ASP A 131 1.15 16.21 17.45
N ASP A 132 2.14 16.14 18.35
CA ASP A 132 3.51 15.76 18.01
C ASP A 132 3.59 14.35 17.41
N LEU A 133 2.84 13.40 17.98
CA LEU A 133 2.72 12.04 17.43
C LEU A 133 2.11 12.03 16.04
N ARG A 134 1.04 12.79 15.79
CA ARG A 134 0.44 12.93 14.46
C ARG A 134 1.42 13.52 13.46
N GLN A 135 2.12 14.58 13.84
CA GLN A 135 3.10 15.24 12.98
C GLN A 135 4.27 14.30 12.63
N THR A 136 4.67 13.45 13.59
CA THR A 136 5.65 12.39 13.38
C THR A 136 5.14 11.36 12.37
N GLY A 137 3.89 10.92 12.50
CA GLY A 137 3.25 10.01 11.54
C GLY A 137 3.24 10.58 10.10
N VAL A 138 2.82 11.84 9.94
CA VAL A 138 2.80 12.52 8.63
C VAL A 138 4.20 12.57 8.00
N ARG A 139 5.22 12.96 8.79
CA ARG A 139 6.60 13.07 8.30
C ARG A 139 7.18 11.71 7.92
N LEU A 140 6.97 10.68 8.75
CA LEU A 140 7.49 9.34 8.47
C LEU A 140 6.77 8.67 7.31
N GLU A 141 5.48 8.94 7.09
CA GLU A 141 4.78 8.50 5.87
C GLU A 141 5.34 9.17 4.62
N GLN A 142 5.60 10.48 4.65
CA GLN A 142 6.24 11.17 3.52
C GLN A 142 7.60 10.55 3.19
N ALA A 143 8.40 10.24 4.21
CA ALA A 143 9.67 9.54 4.03
C ALA A 143 9.49 8.11 3.47
N LEU A 144 8.50 7.35 3.96
CA LEU A 144 8.16 6.01 3.45
C LEU A 144 7.77 6.08 1.98
N ARG A 145 6.97 7.07 1.61
CA ARG A 145 6.56 7.30 0.23
C ARG A 145 7.74 7.63 -0.66
N THR A 146 8.69 8.46 -0.21
CA THR A 146 9.94 8.70 -0.92
C THR A 146 10.81 7.44 -1.03
N ALA A 147 10.81 6.58 -0.01
CA ALA A 147 11.56 5.32 -0.03
C ALA A 147 10.93 4.26 -0.94
N LEU A 148 9.59 4.26 -1.05
CA LEU A 148 8.83 3.41 -1.96
C LEU A 148 8.80 3.95 -3.39
N GLN A 149 9.14 5.22 -3.61
CA GLN A 149 9.44 5.70 -4.95
C GLN A 149 10.64 4.90 -5.46
N PRO A 150 10.52 4.17 -6.57
CA PRO A 150 11.66 3.49 -7.14
C PRO A 150 12.78 4.52 -7.37
N SER A 151 14.01 4.19 -7.00
CA SER A 151 15.20 5.02 -7.28
C SER A 151 15.51 5.14 -8.78
N GLY A 152 14.60 4.68 -9.65
CA GLY A 152 14.57 5.02 -11.06
C GLY A 152 13.86 6.36 -11.24
N THR A 153 14.52 7.27 -11.96
CA THR A 153 13.88 8.44 -12.58
C THR A 153 12.45 8.11 -13.02
N PRO A 154 11.43 8.91 -12.63
CA PRO A 154 10.06 8.61 -13.01
C PRO A 154 9.94 8.56 -14.53
N PRO A 155 9.27 7.56 -15.13
CA PRO A 155 8.74 7.75 -16.48
C PRO A 155 7.63 8.78 -16.36
N ARG A 156 8.02 10.05 -16.52
CA ARG A 156 7.13 11.19 -16.80
C ARG A 156 6.08 10.76 -17.83
N ALA A 157 4.85 11.27 -17.66
CA ALA A 157 3.83 11.38 -18.70
C ALA A 157 4.43 11.37 -20.13
N LEU A 158 4.07 10.38 -20.93
CA LEU A 158 4.49 10.23 -22.34
C LEU A 158 6.00 10.38 -22.60
N SER A 159 6.86 10.01 -21.64
CA SER A 159 8.29 9.96 -21.92
C SER A 159 8.59 8.81 -22.86
N ARG A 160 9.46 9.08 -23.83
CA ARG A 160 9.91 8.08 -24.79
C ARG A 160 10.41 6.84 -24.02
N PRO A 161 9.91 5.63 -24.34
CA PRO A 161 10.35 4.41 -23.68
C PRO A 161 11.88 4.30 -23.70
N ALA A 162 12.44 3.65 -22.67
CA ALA A 162 13.86 3.37 -22.64
C ALA A 162 14.25 2.53 -23.88
N PRO A 163 15.47 2.68 -24.42
CA PRO A 163 15.92 1.85 -25.53
C PRO A 163 15.76 0.36 -25.19
N GLY A 164 15.07 -0.39 -26.06
CA GLY A 164 14.80 -1.81 -25.86
C GLY A 164 13.50 -2.13 -25.10
N THR A 165 12.77 -1.13 -24.61
CA THR A 165 11.42 -1.35 -24.06
C THR A 165 10.43 -1.63 -25.18
N LEU A 166 9.67 -2.71 -25.05
CA LEU A 166 8.50 -2.95 -25.91
C LEU A 166 7.31 -2.20 -25.31
N VAL A 167 6.56 -1.49 -26.14
CA VAL A 167 5.40 -0.70 -25.71
C VAL A 167 4.21 -0.97 -26.62
N ALA A 168 3.03 -1.12 -26.02
CA ALA A 168 1.76 -1.16 -26.72
C ALA A 168 0.73 -0.33 -25.96
N GLU A 169 -0.17 0.31 -26.70
CA GLU A 169 -1.20 1.18 -26.15
C GLU A 169 -2.56 0.87 -26.75
N HIS A 170 -3.62 1.09 -25.97
CA HIS A 170 -5.00 0.85 -26.39
C HIS A 170 -5.97 1.80 -25.69
N ASP A 171 -6.70 2.57 -26.49
CA ASP A 171 -7.79 3.42 -25.99
C ASP A 171 -9.07 2.62 -25.82
N MET A 172 -9.73 2.80 -24.67
CA MET A 172 -11.02 2.23 -24.37
C MET A 172 -12.09 3.31 -24.28
N PRO A 173 -13.16 3.25 -25.10
CA PRO A 173 -14.31 4.13 -24.95
C PRO A 173 -15.09 3.82 -23.65
N PRO A 174 -15.99 4.73 -23.20
CA PRO A 174 -16.88 4.51 -22.05
C PRO A 174 -17.99 3.48 -22.34
N ASP A 175 -17.61 2.28 -22.78
CA ASP A 175 -18.50 1.17 -23.09
C ASP A 175 -17.99 -0.09 -22.36
N PRO A 176 -18.82 -0.76 -21.53
CA PRO A 176 -18.45 -2.03 -20.89
C PRO A 176 -17.94 -3.11 -21.86
N SER A 177 -18.34 -3.08 -23.14
CA SER A 177 -17.84 -3.99 -24.16
C SER A 177 -16.33 -3.84 -24.44
N ALA A 178 -15.77 -2.64 -24.17
CA ALA A 178 -14.36 -2.31 -24.35
C ALA A 178 -13.43 -3.15 -23.46
N VAL A 179 -13.90 -3.68 -22.33
CA VAL A 179 -13.11 -4.60 -21.49
C VAL A 179 -12.74 -5.86 -22.26
N GLY A 180 -13.64 -6.36 -23.12
CA GLY A 180 -13.36 -7.49 -23.99
C GLY A 180 -12.31 -7.19 -25.07
N GLU A 181 -12.26 -5.95 -25.54
CA GLU A 181 -11.25 -5.45 -26.48
C GLU A 181 -9.89 -5.35 -25.82
N ALA A 182 -9.80 -4.77 -24.63
CA ALA A 182 -8.57 -4.71 -23.84
C ALA A 182 -7.98 -6.09 -23.54
N ARG A 183 -8.82 -7.09 -23.20
CA ARG A 183 -8.34 -8.47 -23.02
C ARG A 183 -7.70 -9.04 -24.29
N ARG A 184 -8.35 -8.84 -25.45
CA ARG A 184 -7.84 -9.32 -26.74
C ARG A 184 -6.56 -8.60 -27.14
N PHE A 185 -6.53 -7.29 -26.95
CA PHE A 185 -5.36 -6.45 -27.16
C PHE A 185 -4.18 -6.95 -26.33
N LEU A 186 -4.33 -7.08 -25.01
CA LEU A 186 -3.23 -7.48 -24.14
C LEU A 186 -2.73 -8.89 -24.49
N ARG A 187 -3.63 -9.85 -24.70
CA ARG A 187 -3.23 -11.21 -25.09
C ARG A 187 -2.43 -11.20 -26.40
N SER A 188 -2.91 -10.52 -27.44
CA SER A 188 -2.20 -10.42 -28.71
C SER A 188 -0.83 -9.73 -28.59
N THR A 189 -0.72 -8.70 -27.74
CA THR A 189 0.54 -8.02 -27.46
C THR A 189 1.54 -8.95 -26.79
N LEU A 190 1.12 -9.64 -25.73
CA LEU A 190 2.00 -10.53 -24.96
C LEU A 190 2.41 -11.77 -25.75
N ASP A 191 1.52 -12.30 -26.59
CA ASP A 191 1.86 -13.37 -27.55
C ASP A 191 2.92 -12.88 -28.54
N GLY A 192 2.77 -11.66 -29.07
CA GLY A 192 3.76 -11.02 -29.96
C GLY A 192 5.11 -10.76 -29.29
N TRP A 193 5.12 -10.58 -27.96
CA TRP A 193 6.33 -10.42 -27.15
C TRP A 193 6.88 -11.73 -26.62
N SER A 194 6.28 -12.87 -27.00
CA SER A 194 6.69 -14.22 -26.56
C SER A 194 6.65 -14.40 -25.04
N ILE A 195 5.71 -13.76 -24.35
CA ILE A 195 5.49 -13.96 -22.92
C ILE A 195 4.81 -15.31 -22.66
N ALA A 196 5.20 -15.97 -21.56
CA ALA A 196 4.67 -17.28 -21.20
C ALA A 196 3.14 -17.26 -20.99
N PRO A 197 2.40 -18.29 -21.44
CA PRO A 197 0.94 -18.32 -21.35
C PRO A 197 0.38 -18.08 -19.94
N GLY A 198 1.06 -18.59 -18.90
CA GLY A 198 0.67 -18.39 -17.51
C GLY A 198 0.67 -16.91 -17.12
N THR A 199 1.77 -16.21 -17.37
CA THR A 199 1.89 -14.76 -17.10
C THR A 199 0.93 -13.96 -17.97
N THR A 200 0.71 -14.37 -19.22
CA THR A 200 -0.28 -13.74 -20.12
C THR A 200 -1.69 -13.83 -19.53
N ASP A 201 -2.11 -15.00 -19.05
CA ASP A 201 -3.45 -15.17 -18.47
C ASP A 201 -3.61 -14.40 -17.15
N GLN A 202 -2.57 -14.34 -16.32
CA GLN A 202 -2.55 -13.49 -15.12
C GLN A 202 -2.70 -12.01 -15.47
N ALA A 203 -1.92 -11.51 -16.42
CA ALA A 203 -1.94 -10.12 -16.85
C ALA A 203 -3.31 -9.73 -17.45
N VAL A 204 -3.88 -10.58 -18.30
CA VAL A 204 -5.20 -10.36 -18.93
C VAL A 204 -6.31 -10.29 -17.90
N LEU A 205 -6.25 -11.13 -16.87
CA LEU A 205 -7.23 -11.13 -15.80
C LEU A 205 -7.10 -9.86 -14.94
N CYS A 206 -5.88 -9.47 -14.57
CA CYS A 206 -5.65 -8.25 -13.80
C CYS A 206 -6.08 -7.00 -14.57
N LEU A 207 -5.77 -6.91 -15.87
CA LEU A 207 -6.23 -5.83 -16.73
C LEU A 207 -7.75 -5.76 -16.77
N SER A 208 -8.46 -6.90 -16.81
CA SER A 208 -9.92 -6.92 -16.85
C SER A 208 -10.53 -6.28 -15.61
N GLU A 209 -9.99 -6.56 -14.44
CA GLU A 209 -10.46 -5.99 -13.17
C GLU A 209 -10.17 -4.48 -13.11
N LEU A 210 -8.96 -4.06 -13.48
CA LEU A 210 -8.60 -2.64 -13.49
C LEU A 210 -9.43 -1.84 -14.51
N ALA A 211 -9.59 -2.36 -15.72
CA ALA A 211 -10.42 -1.79 -16.78
C ALA A 211 -11.88 -1.63 -16.35
N THR A 212 -12.45 -2.67 -15.73
CA THR A 212 -13.83 -2.66 -15.25
C THR A 212 -14.01 -1.62 -14.16
N ASN A 213 -13.09 -1.56 -13.19
CA ASN A 213 -13.12 -0.53 -12.15
C ASN A 213 -13.01 0.89 -12.73
N ALA A 214 -12.11 1.09 -13.69
CA ALA A 214 -11.94 2.39 -14.34
C ALA A 214 -13.23 2.84 -15.05
N LEU A 215 -13.86 1.98 -15.87
CA LEU A 215 -15.08 2.31 -16.60
C LEU A 215 -16.29 2.54 -15.68
N ILE A 216 -16.45 1.74 -14.62
CA ILE A 216 -17.55 1.89 -13.65
C ILE A 216 -17.41 3.20 -12.86
N HIS A 217 -16.20 3.55 -12.44
CA HIS A 217 -16.00 4.65 -11.48
C HIS A 217 -15.74 6.01 -12.12
N THR A 218 -15.16 6.06 -13.31
CA THR A 218 -14.80 7.34 -13.96
C THR A 218 -15.91 7.86 -14.87
N GLY A 219 -16.82 6.99 -15.32
CA GLY A 219 -17.88 7.34 -16.29
C GLY A 219 -17.36 7.79 -17.66
N GLY A 220 -16.04 7.80 -17.87
CA GLY A 220 -15.35 8.16 -19.10
C GLY A 220 -14.58 6.98 -19.68
N GLY A 221 -14.03 7.16 -20.88
CA GLY A 221 -13.08 6.20 -21.42
C GLY A 221 -11.78 6.16 -20.61
N CYS A 222 -10.93 5.20 -20.90
CA CYS A 222 -9.60 5.10 -20.30
C CYS A 222 -8.57 4.62 -21.31
N HIS A 223 -7.30 4.79 -21.00
CA HIS A 223 -6.19 4.45 -21.86
C HIS A 223 -5.32 3.39 -21.20
N VAL A 224 -5.10 2.27 -21.89
CA VAL A 224 -4.26 1.17 -21.43
C VAL A 224 -2.88 1.29 -22.07
N ARG A 225 -1.84 1.25 -21.25
CA ARG A 225 -0.44 1.23 -21.70
C ARG A 225 0.27 0.03 -21.11
N VAL A 226 0.94 -0.73 -21.96
CA VAL A 226 1.66 -1.95 -21.60
C VAL A 226 3.12 -1.76 -21.98
N GLU A 227 4.02 -2.03 -21.06
CA GLU A 227 5.46 -1.90 -21.25
C GLU A 227 6.17 -3.17 -20.79
N LEU A 228 7.11 -3.66 -21.59
CA LEU A 228 8.04 -4.71 -21.19
C LEU A 228 9.46 -4.16 -21.22
N HIS A 229 10.11 -4.14 -20.07
CA HIS A 229 11.49 -3.68 -19.92
C HIS A 229 12.22 -4.58 -18.92
N ASP A 230 13.40 -5.06 -19.29
CA ASP A 230 14.28 -5.86 -18.43
C ASP A 230 13.58 -7.00 -17.68
N GLY A 231 12.68 -7.70 -18.38
CA GLY A 231 11.94 -8.83 -17.81
C GLY A 231 10.79 -8.46 -16.89
N VAL A 232 10.35 -7.19 -16.87
CA VAL A 232 9.21 -6.72 -16.09
C VAL A 232 8.13 -6.20 -17.02
N LEU A 233 6.96 -6.84 -16.99
CA LEU A 233 5.75 -6.42 -17.68
C LEU A 233 4.96 -5.46 -16.78
N THR A 234 4.84 -4.20 -17.17
CA THR A 234 4.03 -3.20 -16.47
C THR A 234 2.82 -2.82 -17.30
N THR A 235 1.62 -2.91 -16.71
CA THR A 235 0.37 -2.48 -17.36
C THR A 235 -0.26 -1.36 -16.57
N ARG A 236 -0.57 -0.24 -17.23
CA ARG A 236 -1.20 0.96 -16.66
C ARG A 236 -2.55 1.22 -17.31
N VAL A 237 -3.54 1.59 -16.51
CA VAL A 237 -4.86 2.05 -16.95
C VAL A 237 -5.03 3.48 -16.48
N HIS A 238 -4.96 4.43 -17.42
CA HIS A 238 -5.12 5.86 -17.19
C HIS A 238 -6.58 6.27 -17.35
N ASP A 239 -7.10 7.06 -16.43
CA ASP A 239 -8.39 7.73 -16.62
C ASP A 239 -8.27 8.89 -17.62
N ASN A 240 -9.21 9.01 -18.56
CA ASN A 240 -9.24 10.14 -19.50
C ASN A 240 -10.06 11.31 -18.93
N GLY A 241 -9.75 11.74 -17.70
CA GLY A 241 -10.20 13.03 -17.17
C GLY A 241 -11.68 13.13 -16.77
N GLY A 242 -12.24 12.09 -16.12
CA GLY A 242 -13.46 12.26 -15.35
C GLY A 242 -13.18 13.11 -14.10
N THR A 243 -13.96 14.16 -13.85
CA THR A 243 -13.86 15.08 -12.69
C THR A 243 -14.14 14.44 -11.32
N VAL A 244 -14.17 13.11 -11.26
CA VAL A 244 -14.46 12.33 -10.05
C VAL A 244 -13.20 11.57 -9.68
N GLU A 245 -12.55 11.97 -8.60
CA GLU A 245 -11.51 11.16 -7.97
C GLU A 245 -12.04 9.74 -7.73
N PRO A 246 -11.42 8.68 -8.27
CA PRO A 246 -11.78 7.34 -7.89
C PRO A 246 -11.47 7.18 -6.40
N ARG A 247 -12.49 7.09 -5.55
CA ARG A 247 -12.32 6.85 -4.12
C ARG A 247 -12.04 5.36 -3.91
N VAL A 248 -10.98 5.03 -3.20
CA VAL A 248 -10.90 3.73 -2.50
C VAL A 248 -11.96 3.82 -1.40
N ARG A 249 -13.18 3.34 -1.68
CA ARG A 249 -14.16 3.15 -0.62
C ARG A 249 -13.70 1.98 0.23
N ALA A 250 -13.48 2.23 1.51
CA ALA A 250 -13.37 1.18 2.52
C ALA A 250 -14.56 0.22 2.36
N ALA A 251 -14.30 -1.06 2.58
CA ALA A 251 -15.17 -2.19 2.26
C ALA A 251 -16.42 -2.30 3.15
N ASP A 252 -17.11 -1.20 3.40
CA ASP A 252 -18.38 -1.18 4.10
C ASP A 252 -19.26 -0.05 3.56
N ASP A 253 -19.88 -0.30 2.40
CA ASP A 253 -21.30 -0.04 2.24
C ASP A 253 -21.78 -0.54 0.87
N SER A 254 -22.98 -1.13 0.90
CA SER A 254 -23.79 -1.65 -0.21
C SER A 254 -23.33 -2.97 -0.86
N LEU A 255 -24.10 -4.01 -0.52
CA LEU A 255 -24.48 -5.14 -1.37
C LEU A 255 -24.46 -4.71 -2.86
N HIS A 256 -23.89 -5.57 -3.72
CA HIS A 256 -23.52 -5.39 -5.15
C HIS A 256 -22.00 -5.10 -5.34
N GLY A 257 -21.24 -6.19 -5.51
CA GLY A 257 -19.80 -6.29 -5.24
C GLY A 257 -18.87 -5.34 -5.99
N ASN A 258 -17.90 -4.77 -5.27
CA ASN A 258 -16.83 -3.92 -5.82
C ASN A 258 -15.47 -4.09 -5.09
N GLY A 259 -15.28 -5.16 -4.33
CA GLY A 259 -14.02 -5.44 -3.61
C GLY A 259 -13.26 -6.68 -4.10
N HIS A 260 -13.84 -7.49 -4.99
CA HIS A 260 -13.24 -8.76 -5.43
C HIS A 260 -12.16 -8.57 -6.49
N GLY A 261 -12.31 -7.60 -7.39
CA GLY A 261 -11.38 -7.40 -8.50
C GLY A 261 -9.99 -6.99 -8.06
N LEU A 262 -9.89 -6.00 -7.16
CA LEU A 262 -8.58 -5.61 -6.60
C LEU A 262 -7.98 -6.71 -5.72
N ARG A 263 -8.81 -7.50 -5.01
CA ARG A 263 -8.34 -8.69 -4.26
C ARG A 263 -7.75 -9.76 -5.16
N LEU A 264 -8.22 -9.84 -6.40
CA LEU A 264 -7.73 -10.77 -7.40
C LEU A 264 -6.41 -10.27 -8.00
N VAL A 265 -6.33 -8.97 -8.35
CA VAL A 265 -5.08 -8.34 -8.83
C VAL A 265 -3.98 -8.56 -7.80
N ASP A 266 -4.27 -8.25 -6.54
CA ASP A 266 -3.34 -8.37 -5.42
C ASP A 266 -2.75 -9.78 -5.23
N ALA A 267 -3.51 -10.82 -5.55
CA ALA A 267 -3.08 -12.20 -5.40
C ALA A 267 -2.24 -12.71 -6.58
N LEU A 268 -2.22 -12.00 -7.71
CA LEU A 268 -1.68 -12.49 -8.97
C LEU A 268 -0.44 -11.75 -9.45
N VAL A 269 -0.13 -10.58 -8.90
CA VAL A 269 0.92 -9.68 -9.40
C VAL A 269 2.02 -9.46 -8.38
N ASP A 270 3.23 -9.15 -8.84
CA ASP A 270 4.37 -8.89 -7.95
C ASP A 270 4.24 -7.54 -7.26
N SER A 271 3.68 -6.54 -7.96
CA SER A 271 3.35 -5.25 -7.39
C SER A 271 2.22 -4.59 -8.16
N TRP A 272 1.49 -3.72 -7.49
CA TRP A 272 0.48 -2.87 -8.10
C TRP A 272 0.32 -1.60 -7.28
N GLY A 273 -0.26 -0.58 -7.89
CA GLY A 273 -0.45 0.68 -7.20
C GLY A 273 -1.28 1.66 -7.99
N ARG A 274 -1.32 2.88 -7.47
CA ARG A 274 -2.00 4.01 -8.10
C ARG A 274 -1.04 5.18 -8.21
N GLU A 275 -1.03 5.81 -9.38
CA GLU A 275 -0.33 7.04 -9.65
C GLU A 275 -1.38 8.16 -9.75
N THR A 276 -1.14 9.28 -9.07
CA THR A 276 -1.97 10.49 -9.21
C THR A 276 -1.10 11.65 -9.64
N HIS A 277 -1.60 12.39 -10.62
CA HIS A 277 -1.06 13.64 -11.11
C HIS A 277 -2.15 14.70 -11.03
N ALA A 278 -1.76 15.98 -11.17
CA ALA A 278 -2.68 17.11 -11.03
C ALA A 278 -3.97 17.00 -11.87
N HIS A 279 -3.93 16.25 -12.99
CA HIS A 279 -5.05 16.10 -13.92
C HIS A 279 -5.26 14.67 -14.45
N SER A 280 -4.61 13.67 -13.88
CA SER A 280 -4.81 12.27 -14.29
C SER A 280 -4.51 11.32 -13.13
N ALA A 281 -5.21 10.19 -13.09
CA ALA A 281 -4.83 9.07 -12.25
C ALA A 281 -4.63 7.83 -13.12
N ALA A 282 -3.71 6.96 -12.68
CA ALA A 282 -3.50 5.67 -13.29
C ALA A 282 -3.49 4.59 -12.21
N VAL A 283 -4.08 3.44 -12.50
CA VAL A 283 -3.88 2.23 -11.71
C VAL A 283 -2.99 1.30 -12.53
N TRP A 284 -2.02 0.67 -11.88
CA TRP A 284 -1.02 -0.15 -12.57
C TRP A 284 -0.73 -1.42 -11.81
N PHE A 285 -0.26 -2.44 -12.53
CA PHE A 285 0.34 -3.64 -11.97
C PHE A 285 1.60 -4.04 -12.74
N ALA A 286 2.50 -4.77 -12.09
CA ALA A 286 3.72 -5.30 -12.65
C ALA A 286 3.87 -6.80 -12.38
N LEU A 287 4.41 -7.51 -13.38
CA LEU A 287 4.69 -8.94 -13.38
C LEU A 287 6.12 -9.18 -13.88
N ALA A 288 6.90 -9.99 -13.16
CA ALA A 288 8.14 -10.55 -13.67
C ALA A 288 7.82 -11.59 -14.76
N VAL A 289 8.53 -11.50 -15.88
CA VAL A 289 8.48 -12.48 -16.97
C VAL A 289 9.80 -13.22 -17.00
N GLY A 290 9.83 -14.35 -16.27
CA GLY A 290 11.00 -15.23 -16.12
C GLY A 290 10.57 -16.68 -15.94
#